data_AF-E9JA41-F1
#
_entry.id   AF-E9JA41-F1
#
_cell.length_a   1.000
_cell.length_b   1.000
_cell.length_c   1.000
_cell.angle_alpha   90.00
_cell.angle_beta   90.00
_cell.angle_gamma   90.00
#
_symmetry.space_group_name_H-M   'P 1'
#
loop_
_entity.id
_entity.type
_entity.pdbx_description
1 polymer ?
#
loop_
_entity_poly.entity_id
_entity_poly.type
_entity_poly.pdbx_seq_one_letter_code
_entity_poly.pdbx_strand_id
1 'polypeptide(L)' 'MSDRGKGGKVKGKAKSCSNKTGLQFSVGRIHGLLRKENYAERVGAGAPVYLAAVMEYLTAEVLKLTGLRRS' A
#
# COMPACT_ATOMS: atom_id res chain seq x y z
N MET A 1 30.22 14.26 -18.31
CA MET A 1 28.76 14.07 -18.46
C MET A 1 28.27 13.09 -17.41
N SER A 2 27.49 13.56 -16.44
CA SER A 2 26.47 12.81 -15.70
C SER A 2 25.80 13.80 -14.76
N ASP A 3 24.83 14.52 -15.30
CA ASP A 3 23.92 15.38 -14.55
C ASP A 3 23.37 14.65 -13.34
N ARG A 4 23.78 15.08 -12.15
CA ARG A 4 23.23 14.62 -10.87
C ARG A 4 21.82 15.19 -10.78
N GLY A 5 20.86 14.40 -11.25
CA GLY A 5 19.47 14.79 -11.43
C GLY A 5 18.83 15.41 -10.19
N LYS A 6 18.37 16.66 -10.36
CA LYS A 6 17.20 17.31 -9.73
C LYS A 6 16.92 16.95 -8.25
N GLY A 7 17.95 16.96 -7.41
CA GLY A 7 17.83 16.82 -5.95
C GLY A 7 17.88 18.17 -5.25
N GLY A 8 16.89 19.05 -5.49
CA GLY A 8 16.95 20.44 -5.01
C GLY A 8 15.59 21.10 -4.78
N LYS A 9 14.57 20.33 -4.41
CA LYS A 9 13.30 20.89 -3.91
C LYS A 9 13.10 20.40 -2.48
N VAL A 10 12.74 21.31 -1.58
CA VAL A 10 12.30 20.99 -0.22
C VAL A 10 11.26 19.88 -0.33
N LYS A 11 11.59 18.67 0.15
CA LYS A 11 10.66 17.54 0.10
C LYS A 11 9.46 17.89 0.96
N GLY A 12 8.34 18.20 0.31
CA GLY A 12 7.05 18.32 0.99
C GLY A 12 6.74 17.03 1.76
N LYS A 13 5.86 17.12 2.77
CA LYS A 13 5.48 15.99 3.63
C LYS A 13 5.14 14.76 2.78
N ALA A 14 5.91 13.69 2.97
CA ALA A 14 5.70 12.45 2.24
C ALA A 14 4.32 11.87 2.59
N LYS A 15 3.46 11.68 1.57
CA LYS A 15 2.20 10.95 1.73
C LYS A 15 2.46 9.45 1.61
N SER A 16 1.89 8.66 2.52
CA SER A 16 1.94 7.19 2.46
C SER A 16 1.25 6.67 1.20
N CYS A 17 1.63 5.49 0.71
CA CYS A 17 0.93 4.87 -0.42
C CYS A 17 -0.55 4.60 -0.08
N SER A 18 -0.86 4.15 1.14
CA SER A 18 -2.24 3.99 1.61
C SER A 18 -3.06 5.27 1.48
N ASN A 19 -2.52 6.42 1.90
CA ASN A 19 -3.21 7.70 1.78
C ASN A 19 -3.38 8.15 0.32
N LYS A 20 -2.45 7.76 -0.57
CA LYS A 20 -2.55 8.06 -2.01
C LYS A 20 -3.60 7.19 -2.71
N THR A 21 -3.78 5.95 -2.26
CA THR A 21 -4.71 4.97 -2.86
C THR A 21 -6.07 4.94 -2.18
N GLY A 22 -6.26 5.67 -1.07
CA GLY A 22 -7.50 5.70 -0.31
C GLY A 22 -7.80 4.41 0.47
N LEU A 23 -6.79 3.58 0.71
CA LEU A 23 -6.95 2.31 1.43
C LEU A 23 -6.67 2.52 2.93
N GLN A 24 -7.53 1.95 3.79
CA GLN A 24 -7.30 1.89 5.24
C GLN A 24 -6.14 0.93 5.57
N PHE A 25 -6.01 -0.15 4.83
CA PHE A 25 -4.94 -1.13 5.06
C PHE A 25 -3.57 -0.57 4.65
N SER A 26 -2.53 -0.91 5.43
CA SER A 26 -1.18 -0.39 5.21
C SER A 26 -0.48 -1.06 4.03
N VAL A 27 -0.51 -0.39 2.87
CA VAL A 27 0.15 -0.81 1.63
C VAL A 27 1.67 -0.96 1.83
N GLY A 28 2.27 -0.04 2.59
CA GLY A 28 3.71 -0.08 2.89
C GLY A 28 4.11 -1.30 3.71
N ARG A 29 3.29 -1.70 4.68
CA ARG A 29 3.52 -2.90 5.49
C ARG A 29 3.40 -4.17 4.64
N ILE A 30 2.36 -4.25 3.80
CA ILE A 30 2.15 -5.39 2.90
C ILE A 30 3.32 -5.53 1.93
N HIS A 31 3.80 -4.43 1.34
CA HIS A 31 4.97 -4.45 0.48
C HIS A 31 6.24 -4.95 1.21
N GLY A 32 6.43 -4.54 2.47
CA GLY A 32 7.53 -5.02 3.31
C GLY A 32 7.44 -6.52 3.59
N LEU A 33 6.26 -7.04 3.91
CA LEU A 33 6.02 -8.47 4.13
C LEU A 33 6.27 -9.28 2.85
N LEU A 34 5.79 -8.80 1.70
CA LEU A 34 6.02 -9.49 0.42
C LEU A 34 7.50 -9.66 0.08
N ARG A 35 8.34 -8.70 0.46
CA ARG A 35 9.80 -8.78 0.29
C ARG A 35 10.49 -9.62 1.36
N LYS A 36 10.07 -9.47 2.62
CA LYS A 36 10.69 -10.18 3.75
C LYS A 36 10.55 -11.70 3.62
N GLU A 37 9.38 -12.14 3.17
CA GLU A 37 9.05 -13.56 3.04
C GLU A 37 9.48 -14.15 1.68
N ASN A 38 10.27 -13.42 0.88
CA ASN A 38 10.84 -13.87 -0.40
C ASN A 38 9.81 -14.47 -1.40
N TYR A 39 8.59 -13.94 -1.45
CA TYR A 39 7.55 -14.44 -2.38
C TYR A 39 7.94 -14.29 -3.86
N ALA A 40 8.79 -13.32 -4.19
CA ALA A 40 9.36 -13.12 -5.52
C ALA A 40 10.66 -12.31 -5.43
N GLU A 41 11.56 -12.47 -6.41
CA GLU A 41 12.79 -11.68 -6.51
C GLU A 41 12.50 -10.17 -6.62
N ARG A 42 11.43 -9.80 -7.34
CA ARG A 42 10.98 -8.42 -7.50
C ARG A 42 9.49 -8.31 -7.24
N VAL A 43 9.12 -7.37 -6.36
CA VAL A 43 7.72 -7.02 -6.08
C VAL A 43 7.38 -5.74 -6.84
N GLY A 44 6.46 -5.83 -7.80
CA GLY A 44 5.97 -4.67 -8.54
C GLY A 44 5.17 -3.70 -7.66
N ALA A 45 5.19 -2.41 -7.99
CA ALA A 45 4.56 -1.36 -7.16
C ALA A 45 3.03 -1.54 -7.01
N GLY A 46 2.36 -2.15 -7.98
CA GLY A 46 0.93 -2.42 -7.95
C GLY A 46 0.54 -3.63 -7.08
N ALA A 47 1.44 -4.59 -6.88
CA ALA A 47 1.16 -5.81 -6.12
C ALA A 47 0.68 -5.54 -4.67
N PRO A 48 1.36 -4.73 -3.86
CA PRO A 48 0.89 -4.45 -2.49
C PRO A 48 -0.39 -3.61 -2.46
N VAL A 49 -0.67 -2.81 -3.49
CA VAL A 49 -1.91 -2.01 -3.59
C VAL A 49 -3.09 -2.93 -3.86
N TYR A 50 -2.96 -3.82 -4.85
CA TYR A 50 -3.99 -4.79 -5.18
C TYR A 50 -4.30 -5.70 -4.00
N LEU A 51 -3.27 -6.26 -3.36
CA LEU A 51 -3.44 -7.13 -2.20
C LEU A 51 -4.11 -6.41 -1.02
N ALA A 52 -3.72 -5.17 -0.74
CA ALA A 52 -4.35 -4.35 0.30
C ALA A 52 -5.84 -4.11 0.00
N ALA A 53 -6.19 -3.79 -1.24
CA ALA A 53 -7.57 -3.55 -1.64
C ALA A 53 -8.44 -4.81 -1.50
N VAL A 54 -7.94 -5.98 -1.92
CA VAL A 54 -8.65 -7.25 -1.79
C VAL A 54 -8.87 -7.60 -0.31
N MET A 55 -7.83 -7.49 0.51
CA MET A 55 -7.95 -7.77 1.95
C MET A 55 -8.93 -6.81 2.64
N GLU A 56 -8.90 -5.53 2.29
CA GLU A 56 -9.81 -4.52 2.86
C GLU A 56 -11.26 -4.78 2.45
N TYR A 57 -11.50 -5.11 1.17
CA TYR A 57 -12.81 -5.49 0.68
C TYR A 57 -13.38 -6.72 1.42
N LEU A 58 -12.59 -7.80 1.49
CA LEU A 58 -13.04 -9.03 2.17
C LEU A 58 -13.30 -8.78 3.66
N THR A 59 -12.44 -8.01 4.33
CA THR A 59 -12.63 -7.66 5.75
C THR A 59 -13.90 -6.82 5.93
N ALA A 60 -14.12 -5.84 5.06
CA ALA A 60 -15.33 -5.02 5.09
C ALA A 60 -16.60 -5.85 4.88
N GLU A 61 -16.57 -6.83 3.97
CA GLU A 61 -17.71 -7.71 3.70
C GLU A 61 -18.01 -8.61 4.91
N VAL A 62 -16.99 -9.23 5.51
CA VAL A 62 -17.16 -10.05 6.72
C VAL A 62 -17.67 -9.21 7.91
N LEU A 63 -17.15 -8.00 8.11
CA LEU A 63 -17.62 -7.10 9.16
C LEU A 63 -19.06 -6.63 8.93
N LYS A 64 -19.47 -6.47 7.68
CA LYS A 64 -20.85 -6.15 7.31
C LYS A 64 -21.79 -7.31 7.63
N LEU A 65 -21.40 -8.55 7.29
CA LEU A 65 -22.20 -9.74 7.56
C LEU A 65 -22.34 -10.05 9.07
N THR A 66 -21.33 -9.73 9.88
CA THR A 66 -21.39 -9.89 11.34
C THR A 66 -22.14 -8.76 12.05
N GLY A 67 -22.61 -7.74 11.31
CA GLY A 67 -23.31 -6.58 11.86
C GLY A 67 -22.41 -5.59 12.60
N LEU A 68 -21.09 -5.79 12.59
CA LEU A 68 -20.11 -4.91 13.22
C LEU A 68 -19.85 -3.62 12.41
N ARG A 69 -20.19 -3.62 11.13
CA ARG A 69 -20.12 -2.43 10.27
C ARG A 69 -21.52 -2.07 9.79
N ARG A 70 -22.18 -1.13 10.48
CA ARG A 70 -23.42 -0.52 9.98
C ARG A 70 -23.07 0.50 8.90
N SER A 71 -23.92 0.57 7.88
CA SER A 71 -23.84 1.55 6.79
C SER A 71 -23.93 2.98 7.30
#